data_AF-D0R621-F1
#
_entry.id   AF-D0R621-F1
#
_cell.length_a   1.000
_cell.length_b   1.000
_cell.length_c   1.000
_cell.angle_alpha   90.00
_cell.angle_beta   90.00
_cell.angle_gamma   90.00
#
_symmetry.space_group_name_H-M   'P 1'
#
loop_
_entity.id
_entity.type
_entity.pdbx_description
1 polymer ?
#
loop_
_entity_poly.entity_id
_entity_poly.type
_entity_poly.pdbx_seq_one_letter_code
_entity_poly.pdbx_strand_id
1 'polypeptide(L)' 'MEGVYNKYLPTSDWGWQIDPIGLRTILINLYDRYQKPLFIVENGLGAKDSLTTSGKIHDDYRIDYLRQHKFLSNTV' A
#
# COMPACT_ATOMS: atom_id res chain seq x y z
N MET A 1 8.99 -4.42 -18.36
CA MET A 1 8.37 -3.09 -18.21
C MET A 1 8.76 -2.60 -16.83
N GLU A 2 9.59 -1.57 -16.75
CA GLU A 2 9.84 -0.88 -15.48
C GLU A 2 8.63 -0.02 -15.12
N GLY A 3 8.31 0.07 -13.83
CA GLY A 3 7.34 1.05 -13.35
C GLY A 3 7.84 2.47 -13.62
N VAL A 4 6.95 3.39 -13.97
CA VAL A 4 7.30 4.79 -14.18
C VAL A 4 7.55 5.45 -12.82
N TYR A 5 8.77 5.97 -12.61
CA TYR A 5 9.12 6.68 -11.38
C TYR A 5 8.38 8.01 -11.26
N ASN A 6 7.67 8.21 -10.15
CA ASN A 6 6.99 9.46 -9.82
C ASN A 6 7.70 10.20 -8.68
N LYS A 7 8.35 11.34 -8.97
CA LYS A 7 9.08 12.17 -7.99
C LYS A 7 8.22 12.75 -6.84
N TYR A 8 6.90 12.70 -6.95
CA TYR A 8 5.98 13.23 -5.94
C TYR A 8 5.56 12.17 -4.90
N LEU A 9 5.95 10.91 -5.09
CA LEU A 9 5.63 9.81 -4.16
C LEU A 9 6.83 9.48 -3.27
N PRO A 10 6.59 9.20 -1.97
CA PRO A 10 7.62 8.64 -1.11
C PRO A 10 7.99 7.21 -1.55
N THR A 11 9.19 6.77 -1.20
CA THR A 11 9.71 5.44 -1.52
C THR A 11 10.10 4.69 -0.26
N SER A 12 9.88 3.37 -0.25
CA SER A 12 10.42 2.48 0.76
C SER A 12 11.95 2.37 0.65
N ASP A 13 12.58 1.73 1.64
CA ASP A 13 14.02 1.42 1.62
C ASP A 13 14.44 0.51 0.44
N TRP A 14 13.49 -0.14 -0.23
CA TRP A 14 13.69 -0.97 -1.42
C TRP A 14 13.37 -0.22 -2.72
N GLY A 15 13.13 1.09 -2.67
CA GLY A 15 12.79 1.90 -3.82
C GLY A 15 11.35 1.70 -4.33
N TRP A 16 10.49 1.00 -3.58
CA TRP A 16 9.09 0.86 -3.97
C TRP A 16 8.33 2.13 -3.64
N GLN A 17 7.62 2.69 -4.62
CA GLN A 17 6.82 3.89 -4.41
C GLN A 17 5.57 3.56 -3.59
N ILE A 18 5.25 4.40 -2.61
CA ILE A 18 4.08 4.24 -1.74
C ILE A 18 2.97 5.14 -2.29
N ASP A 19 1.94 4.53 -2.87
CA ASP A 19 0.81 5.22 -3.50
C ASP A 19 -0.56 4.61 -3.13
N PRO A 20 -1.18 5.06 -2.04
CA PRO A 20 -2.51 4.59 -1.65
C PRO A 20 -3.60 4.99 -2.66
N ILE A 21 -3.42 6.08 -3.41
CA ILE A 21 -4.38 6.54 -4.43
C ILE A 21 -4.30 5.63 -5.67
N GLY A 22 -3.11 5.15 -6.00
CA GLY A 22 -2.88 4.17 -7.06
C GLY A 22 -3.70 2.89 -6.85
N LEU A 23 -3.78 2.38 -5.61
CA LEU A 23 -4.60 1.20 -5.29
C LEU A 23 -6.10 1.44 -5.55
N ARG A 24 -6.63 2.62 -5.17
CA ARG A 24 -8.02 2.98 -5.50
C ARG A 24 -8.23 3.05 -7.01
N THR A 25 -7.31 3.70 -7.71
CA THR A 25 -7.39 3.91 -9.15
C THR A 25 -7.40 2.58 -9.90
N ILE A 26 -6.54 1.62 -9.52
CA ILE A 26 -6.51 0.32 -10.18
C ILE A 26 -7.76 -0.51 -9.91
N LEU A 27 -8.33 -0.46 -8.70
CA LEU A 27 -9.59 -1.16 -8.42
C LEU A 27 -10.76 -0.60 -9.21
N ILE A 28 -10.86 0.74 -9.33
CA ILE A 28 -11.86 1.39 -10.19
C ILE A 28 -11.68 0.92 -11.63
N ASN A 29 -10.46 1.03 -12.18
CA ASN A 29 -10.17 0.63 -13.56
C ASN A 29 -10.46 -0.85 -13.84
N LEU A 30 -10.11 -1.75 -12.91
CA LEU A 30 -10.39 -3.18 -13.04
C LEU A 30 -11.89 -3.47 -12.98
N TYR A 31 -12.61 -2.82 -12.06
CA TYR A 31 -14.05 -3.01 -11.95
C TYR A 31 -14.78 -2.45 -13.17
N ASP A 32 -14.45 -1.23 -13.59
CA ASP A 32 -15.01 -0.60 -14.80
C ASP A 32 -14.84 -1.50 -16.03
N ARG A 33 -13.66 -2.10 -16.18
CA ARG A 33 -13.34 -2.98 -17.31
C ARG A 33 -14.08 -4.32 -17.27
N TYR A 34 -14.14 -4.98 -16.11
CA TYR A 34 -14.57 -6.38 -16.03
C TYR A 34 -15.95 -6.58 -15.42
N GLN A 35 -16.46 -5.61 -14.66
CA GLN A 35 -17.76 -5.66 -13.96
C GLN A 35 -17.94 -6.95 -13.15
N LYS A 36 -16.86 -7.39 -12.49
CA LYS A 36 -16.84 -8.55 -11.58
C LYS A 36 -16.41 -8.13 -10.19
N PRO A 37 -16.90 -8.81 -9.14
CA PRO A 37 -16.38 -8.62 -7.78
C PRO A 37 -14.86 -8.79 -7.75
N LEU A 38 -14.18 -7.85 -7.09
CA LEU A 38 -12.73 -7.86 -6.93
C LEU A 38 -12.36 -8.26 -5.50
N PHE A 39 -11.22 -8.91 -5.35
CA PHE A 39 -10.67 -9.29 -4.05
C PHE A 39 -9.17 -8.98 -4.03
N ILE A 40 -8.73 -8.21 -3.04
CA ILE A 40 -7.30 -7.91 -2.85
C ILE A 40 -6.67 -9.13 -2.19
N VAL A 41 -5.91 -9.91 -2.97
CA VAL A 41 -5.23 -11.11 -2.46
C VAL A 41 -3.92 -10.79 -1.73
N GLU A 42 -3.27 -9.67 -2.08
CA GLU A 42 -2.00 -9.25 -1.48
C GLU A 42 -1.91 -7.72 -1.39
N ASN A 43 -1.60 -7.19 -0.20
CA ASN A 43 -1.22 -5.80 0.02
C ASN A 43 -0.43 -5.68 1.34
N GLY A 44 0.77 -5.12 1.29
CA GLY A 44 1.61 -4.94 2.48
C GLY A 44 2.88 -4.15 2.19
N LEU A 45 3.63 -3.89 3.26
CA LEU A 45 4.92 -3.20 3.21
C LEU A 45 6.02 -4.08 3.81
N GLY A 46 6.98 -4.45 2.96
CA GLY A 46 8.27 -4.99 3.39
C GLY A 46 9.11 -3.88 4.00
N ALA A 47 9.60 -4.10 5.22
CA ALA A 47 10.34 -3.14 6.02
C ALA A 47 11.23 -3.85 7.04
N LYS A 48 12.34 -3.21 7.44
CA LYS A 48 13.28 -3.78 8.41
C LYS A 48 12.72 -3.56 9.81
N ASP A 49 12.38 -4.64 10.49
CA ASP A 49 11.94 -4.58 11.88
C ASP A 49 13.14 -4.50 12.83
N SER A 50 13.00 -3.75 13.92
CA SER A 50 14.01 -3.64 14.97
C SER A 50 13.44 -4.15 16.29
N LEU A 51 14.13 -5.12 16.91
CA LEU A 51 13.75 -5.68 18.19
C LEU A 51 14.28 -4.78 19.33
N THR A 52 13.37 -4.26 20.16
CA THR A 52 13.75 -3.49 21.34
C THR A 52 14.32 -4.40 22.44
N THR A 53 15.00 -3.81 23.42
CA THR A 53 15.49 -4.52 24.61
C THR A 53 14.39 -5.19 25.42
N SER A 54 13.15 -4.70 25.31
CA SER A 54 11.96 -5.30 25.92
C SER A 54 11.36 -6.47 25.14
N GLY A 55 11.99 -6.87 24.01
CA GLY A 55 11.52 -7.96 23.16
C GLY A 55 10.32 -7.60 22.27
N LYS A 56 10.08 -6.31 22.02
CA LYS A 56 8.98 -5.81 21.19
C LYS A 56 9.48 -5.22 19.87
N ILE A 57 8.63 -5.28 18.84
CA ILE A 57 8.81 -4.59 17.56
C ILE A 57 7.79 -3.45 17.49
N HIS A 58 8.24 -2.27 17.07
CA HIS A 58 7.39 -1.10 16.83
C HIS A 58 7.40 -0.79 15.33
N ASP A 59 6.42 -1.32 14.60
CA ASP A 59 6.32 -1.25 13.15
C ASP A 59 5.26 -0.22 12.68
N ASP A 60 5.29 0.97 13.26
CA ASP A 60 4.34 2.05 12.94
C ASP A 60 4.33 2.39 11.45
N TYR A 61 5.47 2.28 10.74
CA TYR A 61 5.55 2.42 9.29
C TYR A 61 4.63 1.45 8.53
N ARG A 62 4.50 0.22 9.01
CA ARG A 62 3.69 -0.83 8.36
C ARG A 62 2.22 -0.62 8.69
N ILE A 63 1.93 -0.26 9.94
CA ILE A 63 0.58 0.11 10.37
C ILE A 63 0.08 1.31 9.56
N ASP A 64 0.90 2.34 9.38
CA ASP A 64 0.56 3.54 8.61
C ASP A 64 0.37 3.23 7.13
N TYR A 65 1.25 2.42 6.52
CA TYR A 65 1.06 1.95 5.14
C TYR A 65 -0.29 1.26 4.96
N LEU A 66 -0.60 0.27 5.82
CA LEU A 66 -1.85 -0.47 5.75
C LEU A 66 -3.05 0.44 6.02
N ARG A 67 -2.94 1.38 6.95
CA ARG A 67 -4.02 2.35 7.24
C ARG A 67 -4.29 3.25 6.04
N GLN A 68 -3.24 3.69 5.32
CA GLN A 68 -3.37 4.51 4.12
C GLN A 68 -3.96 3.73 2.93
N HIS A 69 -3.63 2.43 2.79
CA HIS A 69 -4.12 1.56 1.71
C HIS A 69 -5.43 0.85 2.04
N LYS A 70 -5.87 0.93 3.30
CA LYS A 70 -7.16 0.42 3.72
C LYS A 70 -8.25 1.29 3.09
N PHE A 71 -9.11 0.64 2.31
CA PHE A 71 -10.37 1.24 1.89
C PHE A 71 -11.25 1.51 3.11
N LEU A 72 -11.32 2.75 3.56
CA LEU A 72 -12.46 3.24 4.33
C LEU A 72 -13.50 3.67 3.30
N SER A 73 -14.62 2.96 3.22
CA SER A 73 -15.75 3.21 2.33
C SER A 73 -16.51 4.50 2.64
N ASN A 74 -15.83 5.57 3.04
CA ASN A 74 -16.47 6.82 3.48
C ASN A 74 -16.56 7.86 2.34
N THR A 75 -16.42 7.42 1.08
CA THR A 75 -16.60 8.31 -0.08
C THR A 75 -17.05 7.51 -1.30
N VAL A 76 -18.25 6.95 -1.17
CA VAL A 76 -19.28 6.82 -2.23
C VAL A 76 -20.63 6.91 -1.55
#